data_AF-A0A354MCB5-F1
#
_entry.id   AF-A0A354MCB5-F1
#
_cell.length_a   1.000
_cell.length_b   1.000
_cell.length_c   1.000
_cell.angle_alpha   90.00
_cell.angle_beta   90.00
_cell.angle_gamma   90.00
#
_symmetry.space_group_name_H-M   'P 1'
#
loop_
_entity.id
_entity.type
_entity.pdbx_description
1 polymer ?
#
loop_
_entity_poly.entity_id
_entity_poly.type
_entity_poly.pdbx_seq_one_letter_code
_entity_poly.pdbx_strand_id
1 'polypeptide(L)'
;TQNGTNFINTINQKKISVSGTKTWIAPQGAEHPTITINLLRDSVKVDFRELTNGTTTYLFDNLDKYNLTDGHEYVYTVSEEIVEGYTSAQNGTDFTNTIEQDNTVEVAGTKTWVDPEGTTLVHPEITIDLLKNGQPTDKKVVLENGTTEYKFENLPKYKVDENGEYVLDNNGNVQLNEYSVREKTVRNYDTSYDGYNITNTFNQDIQGTIEITTTTTSQTSVKTPLDVVFVLDVSGSMNDNDKDKKMVNAVNSAITTIMKENPDSRIGVVAYSSKEDNNYSNEADAVKLFELGKYTPKTNGKYLTITDSSYYDYDRRQYYDKDIISTNVNEQSDKSINVYGGTFTQAGIKAGAEMLMSAGTTYTTTVNGKEKTITRTPVMILLSDGDPTYYKTDFKGLTGSRQGSGSDTTENEAYYTIRTADYYKQQITSHYYGTTGTMSKFYTIGLNMSGTLSETILNPTKANLEKCNSEGTEIISHWWGTTTERNVKGKLYDKIKNDGDAGQYSYADKSYTGSMSSEELQSIFNTIINDNSTSTETRDITLEESNARRVNLEGIDTSKEFKLTIESTTYNFETAQSNGYVKGNDTEGYYVDLTNVEKGTSITISYHK
;
A
#
# COMPACT_ATOMS: atom_id res chain seq x y z
N THR A 1 92.22 -56.11 47.96
CA THR A 1 93.01 -57.34 48.19
C THR A 1 94.49 -57.03 48.09
N GLN A 2 95.33 -57.70 48.88
CA GLN A 2 96.79 -57.54 48.84
C GLN A 2 97.44 -58.84 48.35
N ASN A 3 98.32 -58.76 47.35
CA ASN A 3 99.13 -59.87 46.87
C ASN A 3 100.61 -59.45 46.83
N GLY A 4 101.41 -59.95 47.77
CA GLY A 4 102.77 -59.45 48.00
C GLY A 4 102.77 -57.96 48.43
N THR A 5 103.52 -57.12 47.73
CA THR A 5 103.54 -55.65 47.93
C THR A 5 102.47 -54.91 47.16
N ASN A 6 101.66 -55.60 46.35
CA ASN A 6 100.63 -54.98 45.53
C ASN A 6 99.31 -54.88 46.29
N PHE A 7 98.76 -53.67 46.36
CA PHE A 7 97.43 -53.39 46.90
C PHE A 7 96.46 -53.13 45.75
N ILE A 8 95.41 -53.94 45.67
CA ILE A 8 94.29 -53.75 44.75
C ILE A 8 93.11 -53.25 45.58
N ASN A 9 92.74 -51.99 45.40
CA ASN A 9 91.48 -51.46 45.91
C ASN A 9 90.44 -51.63 44.80
N THR A 10 89.55 -52.60 44.99
CA THR A 10 88.44 -52.83 44.08
C THR A 10 87.25 -52.02 44.58
N ILE A 11 86.70 -51.16 43.71
CA ILE A 11 85.42 -50.51 43.99
C ILE A 11 84.39 -51.63 44.20
N ASN A 12 83.78 -51.66 45.37
CA ASN A 12 82.66 -52.56 45.61
C ASN A 12 81.46 -52.02 44.84
N GLN A 13 81.13 -52.65 43.71
CA GLN A 13 80.04 -52.16 42.88
C GLN A 13 78.72 -52.21 43.63
N LYS A 14 78.08 -51.05 43.75
CA LYS A 14 76.68 -50.96 44.16
C LYS A 14 75.83 -51.06 42.92
N LYS A 15 74.82 -51.92 42.95
CA LYS A 15 73.78 -51.97 41.92
C LYS A 15 72.68 -50.97 42.23
N ILE A 16 72.21 -50.27 41.21
CA ILE A 16 71.05 -49.37 41.28
C ILE A 16 70.03 -49.76 40.22
N SER A 17 68.86 -49.15 40.31
CA SER A 17 67.79 -49.30 39.33
C SER A 17 67.21 -47.95 38.96
N VAL A 18 66.79 -47.82 37.71
CA VAL A 18 66.01 -46.69 37.21
C VAL A 18 64.65 -47.23 36.79
N SER A 19 63.59 -46.66 37.35
CA SER A 19 62.22 -47.01 37.03
C SER A 19 61.40 -45.76 36.78
N GLY A 20 60.39 -45.89 35.94
CA GLY A 20 59.44 -44.83 35.68
C GLY A 20 58.08 -45.39 35.33
N THR A 21 57.12 -44.50 35.32
CA THR A 21 55.74 -44.75 34.94
C THR A 21 55.46 -44.14 33.57
N LYS A 22 54.53 -44.77 32.86
CA LYS A 22 53.99 -44.30 31.58
C LYS A 22 52.51 -43.99 31.77
N THR A 23 52.14 -42.75 31.48
CA THR A 23 50.76 -42.27 31.49
C THR A 23 50.34 -41.89 30.08
N TRP A 24 49.08 -42.20 29.74
CA TRP A 24 48.47 -41.83 28.46
C TRP A 24 47.25 -40.95 28.75
N ILE A 25 47.22 -39.74 28.17
CA ILE A 25 46.06 -38.86 28.14
C ILE A 25 45.38 -39.08 26.78
N ALA A 26 44.49 -40.06 26.76
CA ALA A 26 43.81 -40.56 25.57
C ALA A 26 42.40 -41.05 25.92
N PRO A 27 41.56 -41.39 24.93
CA PRO A 27 40.22 -41.91 25.19
C PRO A 27 40.27 -43.27 25.87
N GLN A 28 39.23 -43.57 26.64
CA GLN A 28 39.11 -44.88 27.30
C GLN A 28 39.15 -46.01 26.25
N GLY A 29 40.01 -47.00 26.49
CA GLY A 29 40.16 -48.17 25.61
C GLY A 29 40.98 -47.91 24.34
N ALA A 30 41.65 -46.75 24.22
CA ALA A 30 42.60 -46.52 23.14
C ALA A 30 43.72 -47.55 23.14
N GLU A 31 44.04 -48.10 21.97
CA GLU A 31 45.25 -48.90 21.80
C GLU A 31 46.44 -47.95 21.59
N HIS A 32 47.47 -48.12 22.39
CA HIS A 32 48.69 -47.33 22.30
C HIS A 32 49.76 -48.06 21.49
N PRO A 33 50.55 -47.35 20.65
CA PRO A 33 51.66 -47.97 19.95
C PRO A 33 52.69 -48.50 20.96
N THR A 34 53.45 -49.52 20.55
CA THR A 34 54.65 -49.91 21.29
C THR A 34 55.65 -48.76 21.26
N ILE A 35 56.10 -48.33 22.43
CA ILE A 35 57.06 -47.23 22.56
C ILE A 35 58.41 -47.75 23.04
N THR A 36 59.47 -47.01 22.73
CA THR A 36 60.84 -47.31 23.18
C THR A 36 61.28 -46.29 24.22
N ILE A 37 61.58 -46.75 25.43
CA ILE A 37 62.26 -45.97 26.46
C ILE A 37 63.74 -46.35 26.44
N ASN A 38 64.60 -45.37 26.18
CA ASN A 38 66.04 -45.51 26.14
C ASN A 38 66.65 -45.20 27.51
N LEU A 39 67.57 -46.05 27.97
CA LEU A 39 68.43 -45.76 29.12
C LEU A 39 69.74 -45.17 28.63
N LEU A 40 70.05 -43.97 29.10
CA LEU A 40 71.31 -43.29 28.84
C LEU A 40 72.18 -43.36 30.09
N ARG A 41 73.46 -43.69 29.90
CA ARG A 41 74.52 -43.63 30.90
C ARG A 41 75.55 -42.62 30.44
N ASP A 42 75.72 -41.54 31.21
CA ASP A 42 76.54 -40.38 30.84
C ASP A 42 76.21 -39.86 29.43
N SER A 43 74.92 -39.73 29.14
CA SER A 43 74.39 -39.29 27.84
C SER A 43 74.59 -40.26 26.67
N VAL A 44 75.05 -41.49 26.91
CA VAL A 44 75.17 -42.53 25.88
C VAL A 44 74.10 -43.60 26.09
N LYS A 45 73.32 -43.93 25.04
CA LYS A 45 72.34 -45.04 25.08
C LYS A 45 73.05 -46.36 25.37
N VAL A 46 72.66 -47.04 26.46
CA VAL A 46 73.28 -48.30 26.91
C VAL A 46 72.29 -49.46 27.01
N ASP A 47 71.00 -49.19 27.15
CA ASP A 47 69.93 -50.19 27.17
C ASP A 47 68.62 -49.54 26.69
N PHE A 48 67.58 -50.33 26.44
CA PHE A 48 66.24 -49.84 26.13
C PHE A 48 65.16 -50.82 26.62
N ARG A 49 63.94 -50.32 26.79
CA ARG A 49 62.75 -51.14 27.02
C ARG A 49 61.68 -50.76 26.01
N GLU A 50 61.09 -51.78 25.40
CA GLU A 50 59.85 -51.62 24.65
C GLU A 50 58.67 -51.82 25.59
N LEU A 51 57.76 -50.86 25.59
CA LEU A 51 56.51 -50.94 26.35
C LEU A 51 55.40 -51.16 25.33
N THR A 52 54.85 -52.37 25.33
CA THR A 52 53.65 -52.70 24.53
C THR A 52 52.41 -52.07 25.15
N ASN A 53 51.33 -51.98 24.36
CA ASN A 53 50.04 -51.47 24.82
C ASN A 53 49.63 -52.06 26.19
N GLY A 54 49.18 -51.20 27.11
CA GLY A 54 48.81 -51.57 28.47
C GLY A 54 49.96 -51.65 29.49
N THR A 55 51.22 -51.52 29.06
CA THR A 55 52.38 -51.48 29.97
C THR A 55 52.57 -50.07 30.53
N THR A 56 52.38 -49.89 31.83
CA THR A 56 52.41 -48.58 32.52
C THR A 56 53.68 -48.31 33.32
N THR A 57 54.61 -49.26 33.37
CA THR A 57 55.85 -49.14 34.16
C THR A 57 57.01 -49.79 33.42
N TYR A 58 58.22 -49.27 33.60
CA TYR A 58 59.44 -49.90 33.13
C TYR A 58 60.52 -49.87 34.21
N LEU A 59 61.45 -50.83 34.12
CA LEU A 59 62.54 -51.01 35.06
C LEU A 59 63.82 -51.38 34.32
N PHE A 60 64.88 -50.62 34.62
CA PHE A 60 66.26 -50.98 34.35
C PHE A 60 66.90 -51.32 35.70
N ASP A 61 67.27 -52.57 35.91
CA ASP A 61 67.89 -53.03 37.14
C ASP A 61 69.36 -53.43 36.92
N ASN A 62 70.05 -53.80 38.00
CA ASN A 62 71.43 -54.29 37.97
C ASN A 62 72.44 -53.32 37.32
N LEU A 63 72.13 -52.03 37.32
CA LEU A 63 72.97 -50.98 36.78
C LEU A 63 74.14 -50.71 37.72
N ASP A 64 75.36 -50.68 37.18
CA ASP A 64 76.54 -50.31 37.96
C ASP A 64 76.44 -48.86 38.40
N LYS A 65 76.76 -48.58 39.66
CA LYS A 65 76.76 -47.21 40.17
C LYS A 65 78.00 -46.43 39.74
N TYR A 66 79.14 -47.09 39.61
CA TYR A 66 80.43 -46.44 39.38
C TYR A 66 81.10 -46.96 38.11
N ASN A 67 81.81 -46.08 37.41
CA ASN A 67 82.68 -46.47 36.32
C ASN A 67 83.97 -47.12 36.88
N LEU A 68 84.27 -48.36 36.46
CA LEU A 68 85.42 -49.10 36.97
C LEU A 68 86.78 -48.63 36.42
N THR A 69 86.79 -47.76 35.41
CA THR A 69 88.02 -47.26 34.79
C THR A 69 88.55 -46.01 35.51
N ASP A 70 87.67 -45.10 35.90
CA ASP A 70 88.02 -43.79 36.46
C ASP A 70 87.32 -43.46 37.81
N GLY A 71 86.37 -44.29 38.24
CA GLY A 71 85.76 -44.24 39.57
C GLY A 71 84.61 -43.24 39.75
N HIS A 72 84.18 -42.51 38.73
CA HIS A 72 83.05 -41.58 38.87
C HIS A 72 81.69 -42.30 38.96
N GLU A 73 80.69 -41.64 39.54
CA GLU A 73 79.31 -42.13 39.61
C GLU A 73 78.61 -41.89 38.27
N TYR A 74 78.05 -42.95 37.69
CA TYR A 74 77.31 -42.87 36.44
C TYR A 74 76.05 -42.01 36.58
N VAL A 75 75.82 -41.11 35.63
CA VAL A 75 74.55 -40.37 35.53
C VAL A 75 73.61 -41.14 34.60
N TYR A 76 72.53 -41.66 35.17
CA TYR A 76 71.50 -42.34 34.40
C TYR A 76 70.32 -41.42 34.13
N THR A 77 69.95 -41.29 32.86
CA THR A 77 68.74 -40.61 32.40
C THR A 77 67.98 -41.51 31.46
N VAL A 78 66.73 -41.14 31.20
CA VAL A 78 65.85 -41.85 30.27
C VAL A 78 65.35 -40.88 29.21
N SER A 79 65.12 -41.38 28.01
CA SER A 79 64.42 -40.64 26.96
C SER A 79 63.43 -41.54 26.25
N GLU A 80 62.30 -40.97 25.84
CA GLU A 80 61.31 -41.63 25.00
C GLU A 80 61.55 -41.25 23.53
N GLU A 81 61.43 -42.22 22.63
CA GLU A 81 61.43 -41.96 21.20
C GLU A 81 60.11 -41.30 20.77
N ILE A 82 60.13 -40.47 19.73
CA ILE A 82 58.94 -39.77 19.24
C ILE A 82 57.80 -40.77 19.02
N VAL A 83 56.66 -40.50 19.65
CA VAL A 83 55.46 -41.31 19.52
C VAL A 83 54.53 -40.62 18.53
N GLU A 84 54.40 -41.20 17.34
CA GLU A 84 53.56 -40.64 16.28
C GLU A 84 52.12 -40.45 16.78
N GLY A 85 51.58 -39.25 16.59
CA GLY A 85 50.23 -38.88 17.00
C GLY A 85 50.06 -38.52 18.47
N TYR A 86 51.15 -38.33 19.22
CA TYR A 86 51.12 -37.88 20.61
C TYR A 86 52.16 -36.79 20.89
N THR A 87 51.79 -35.82 21.72
CA THR A 87 52.74 -34.94 22.40
C THR A 87 53.29 -35.67 23.61
N SER A 88 54.62 -35.82 23.71
CA SER A 88 55.27 -36.42 24.88
C SER A 88 55.77 -35.35 25.85
N ALA A 89 55.49 -35.55 27.14
CA ALA A 89 55.98 -34.75 28.25
C ALA A 89 56.72 -35.63 29.26
N GLN A 90 57.92 -35.23 29.65
CA GLN A 90 58.76 -35.98 30.60
C GLN A 90 58.88 -35.22 31.93
N ASN A 91 58.67 -35.93 33.05
CA ASN A 91 58.91 -35.42 34.40
C ASN A 91 59.80 -36.40 35.17
N GLY A 92 61.09 -36.08 35.28
CA GLY A 92 62.08 -37.01 35.82
C GLY A 92 62.20 -38.26 34.94
N THR A 93 61.80 -39.40 35.50
CA THR A 93 61.76 -40.70 34.78
C THR A 93 60.35 -41.08 34.31
N ASP A 94 59.34 -40.25 34.58
CA ASP A 94 57.97 -40.52 34.16
C ASP A 94 57.67 -39.84 32.81
N PHE A 95 56.87 -40.51 31.97
CA PHE A 95 56.48 -40.02 30.65
C PHE A 95 54.96 -39.95 30.53
N THR A 96 54.43 -38.83 30.03
CA THR A 96 53.01 -38.64 29.73
C THR A 96 52.84 -38.36 28.25
N ASN A 97 52.03 -39.15 27.56
CA ASN A 97 51.68 -38.91 26.16
C ASN A 97 50.24 -38.43 26.03
N THR A 98 50.06 -37.30 25.37
CA THR A 98 48.76 -36.67 25.11
C THR A 98 48.42 -36.78 23.64
N ILE A 99 47.22 -37.26 23.31
CA ILE A 99 46.81 -37.52 21.92
C ILE A 99 46.76 -36.23 21.07
N GLU A 100 47.33 -36.29 19.86
CA GLU A 100 47.32 -35.22 18.84
C GLU A 100 46.53 -35.60 17.58
N GLN A 101 46.23 -36.88 17.35
CA GLN A 101 45.55 -37.34 16.14
C GLN A 101 44.02 -37.20 16.18
N ASP A 102 43.48 -36.72 15.06
CA ASP A 102 42.06 -36.64 14.68
C ASP A 102 41.11 -36.19 15.80
N ASN A 103 41.19 -34.88 16.07
CA ASN A 103 40.37 -34.17 17.04
C ASN A 103 39.01 -33.74 16.50
N THR A 104 38.62 -34.21 15.32
CA THR A 104 37.31 -33.88 14.76
C THR A 104 36.42 -35.11 14.60
N VAL A 105 35.12 -34.86 14.59
CA VAL A 105 34.08 -35.80 14.21
C VAL A 105 33.15 -35.12 13.21
N GLU A 106 32.41 -35.96 12.50
CA GLU A 106 31.31 -35.53 11.64
C GLU A 106 29.99 -35.99 12.27
N VAL A 107 28.97 -35.16 12.15
CA VAL A 107 27.58 -35.54 12.45
C VAL A 107 26.80 -35.44 11.15
N ALA A 108 26.31 -36.58 10.65
CA ALA A 108 25.47 -36.66 9.47
C ALA A 108 24.17 -37.39 9.78
N GLY A 109 23.10 -36.98 9.12
CA GLY A 109 21.78 -37.56 9.31
C GLY A 109 20.92 -37.40 8.06
N THR A 110 19.82 -38.16 8.02
CA THR A 110 18.83 -38.06 6.96
C THR A 110 17.58 -37.32 7.41
N LYS A 111 16.91 -36.67 6.46
CA LYS A 111 15.59 -36.09 6.61
C LYS A 111 14.58 -36.98 5.89
N THR A 112 13.62 -37.48 6.65
CA THR A 112 12.50 -38.26 6.13
C THR A 112 11.19 -37.52 6.38
N TRP A 113 10.33 -37.52 5.37
CA TRP A 113 8.95 -37.08 5.47
C TRP A 113 8.05 -38.30 5.39
N VAL A 114 7.16 -38.46 6.37
CA VAL A 114 6.13 -39.50 6.37
C VAL A 114 4.82 -38.81 6.05
N ASP A 115 4.48 -38.85 4.76
CA ASP A 115 3.27 -38.26 4.20
C ASP A 115 2.13 -39.28 4.12
N PRO A 116 0.87 -38.83 4.04
CA PRO A 116 -0.26 -39.71 3.76
C PRO A 116 -0.10 -40.42 2.41
N GLU A 117 -0.50 -41.69 2.36
CA GLU A 117 -0.43 -42.53 1.18
C GLU A 117 -1.16 -41.88 -0.02
N GLY A 118 -0.49 -41.82 -1.19
CA GLY A 118 -1.05 -41.26 -2.41
C GLY A 118 -1.03 -39.73 -2.52
N THR A 119 -0.37 -39.02 -1.58
CA THR A 119 -0.22 -37.56 -1.64
C THR A 119 1.15 -37.14 -2.16
N THR A 120 1.20 -35.99 -2.84
CA THR A 120 2.46 -35.31 -3.21
C THR A 120 2.45 -33.95 -2.54
N LEU A 121 3.01 -33.88 -1.32
CA LEU A 121 3.12 -32.63 -0.58
C LEU A 121 4.40 -31.88 -0.97
N VAL A 122 4.32 -30.55 -1.00
CA VAL A 122 5.50 -29.69 -1.08
C VAL A 122 5.96 -29.43 0.34
N HIS A 123 7.17 -29.86 0.68
CA HIS A 123 7.71 -29.69 2.02
C HIS A 123 8.30 -28.28 2.21
N PRO A 124 8.11 -27.66 3.37
CA PRO A 124 8.73 -26.37 3.67
C PRO A 124 10.24 -26.53 3.83
N GLU A 125 10.97 -25.44 3.63
CA GLU A 125 12.36 -25.33 4.05
C GLU A 125 12.47 -25.49 5.57
N ILE A 126 13.45 -26.24 6.03
CA ILE A 126 13.69 -26.50 7.46
C ILE A 126 15.09 -26.05 7.87
N THR A 127 15.25 -25.71 9.14
CA THR A 127 16.55 -25.42 9.74
C THR A 127 16.85 -26.44 10.84
N ILE A 128 18.04 -27.05 10.77
CA ILE A 128 18.55 -28.00 11.75
C ILE A 128 19.69 -27.31 12.52
N ASP A 129 19.51 -27.18 13.83
CA ASP A 129 20.51 -26.65 14.75
C ASP A 129 21.36 -27.80 15.30
N LEU A 130 22.68 -27.60 15.39
CA LEU A 130 23.59 -28.52 16.10
C LEU A 130 23.70 -28.10 17.57
N LEU A 131 23.54 -29.07 18.48
CA LEU A 131 23.77 -28.91 19.90
C LEU A 131 25.06 -29.66 20.28
N LYS A 132 25.88 -29.04 21.14
CA LYS A 132 27.09 -29.59 21.73
C LYS A 132 26.92 -29.68 23.24
N ASN A 133 27.02 -30.87 23.81
CA ASN A 133 26.83 -31.16 25.24
C ASN A 133 25.50 -30.58 25.77
N GLY A 134 24.41 -30.73 25.01
CA GLY A 134 23.08 -30.22 25.34
C GLY A 134 22.87 -28.71 25.15
N GLN A 135 23.88 -27.95 24.72
CA GLN A 135 23.78 -26.51 24.48
C GLN A 135 23.76 -26.19 22.97
N PRO A 136 22.97 -25.18 22.51
CA PRO A 136 22.98 -24.75 21.12
C PRO A 136 24.35 -24.22 20.67
N THR A 137 24.71 -24.50 19.41
CA THR A 137 25.88 -23.92 18.75
C THR A 137 25.46 -22.94 17.66
N ASP A 138 26.42 -22.20 17.10
CA ASP A 138 26.17 -21.32 15.94
C ASP A 138 26.10 -22.09 14.59
N LYS A 139 26.42 -23.39 14.59
CA LYS A 139 26.35 -24.23 13.39
C LYS A 139 24.90 -24.66 13.14
N LYS A 140 24.39 -24.34 11.95
CA LYS A 140 23.06 -24.75 11.45
C LYS A 140 23.14 -25.17 9.99
N VAL A 141 22.25 -26.05 9.57
CA VAL A 141 22.03 -26.41 8.16
C VAL A 141 20.60 -26.05 7.79
N VAL A 142 20.41 -25.45 6.60
CA VAL A 142 19.11 -25.19 6.01
C VAL A 142 18.91 -26.20 4.89
N LEU A 143 17.82 -26.95 4.95
CA LEU A 143 17.47 -27.94 3.91
C LEU A 143 16.32 -27.41 3.07
N GLU A 144 16.61 -27.21 1.78
CA GLU A 144 15.62 -26.86 0.76
C GLU A 144 14.78 -28.08 0.38
N ASN A 145 13.59 -27.82 -0.17
CA ASN A 145 12.64 -28.86 -0.58
C ASN A 145 13.28 -29.92 -1.49
N GLY A 146 13.12 -31.19 -1.13
CA GLY A 146 13.69 -32.34 -1.86
C GLY A 146 15.08 -32.78 -1.37
N THR A 147 15.70 -32.07 -0.42
CA THR A 147 16.98 -32.50 0.18
C THR A 147 16.74 -33.45 1.36
N THR A 148 17.35 -34.64 1.32
CA THR A 148 17.13 -35.70 2.32
C THR A 148 18.33 -35.98 3.21
N GLU A 149 19.45 -35.27 3.04
CA GLU A 149 20.70 -35.52 3.76
C GLU A 149 21.31 -34.21 4.24
N TYR A 150 21.95 -34.24 5.41
CA TYR A 150 22.70 -33.12 5.94
C TYR A 150 23.92 -33.59 6.73
N LYS A 151 24.93 -32.73 6.83
CA LYS A 151 26.16 -33.01 7.58
C LYS A 151 26.74 -31.77 8.25
N PHE A 152 27.37 -31.99 9.40
CA PHE A 152 28.20 -31.03 10.12
C PHE A 152 29.62 -31.59 10.24
N GLU A 153 30.56 -30.95 9.54
CA GLU A 153 31.96 -31.37 9.52
C GLU A 153 32.81 -30.58 10.52
N ASN A 154 34.01 -31.10 10.79
CA ASN A 154 35.04 -30.45 11.60
C ASN A 154 34.52 -30.07 13.00
N LEU A 155 33.85 -31.02 13.67
CA LEU A 155 33.34 -30.83 15.02
C LEU A 155 34.35 -31.33 16.06
N PRO A 156 34.71 -30.55 17.09
CA PRO A 156 35.65 -31.02 18.11
C PRO A 156 35.22 -32.35 18.76
N LYS A 157 36.06 -33.37 18.70
CA LYS A 157 35.80 -34.70 19.25
C LYS A 157 35.86 -34.72 20.78
N TYR A 158 36.84 -34.03 21.35
CA TYR A 158 37.13 -34.04 22.79
C TYR A 158 36.67 -32.76 23.48
N LYS A 159 36.27 -32.88 24.75
CA LYS A 159 35.99 -31.74 25.62
C LYS A 159 37.31 -31.07 26.00
N VAL A 160 37.32 -29.74 25.94
CA VAL A 160 38.41 -28.90 26.45
C VAL A 160 37.85 -27.89 27.43
N ASP A 161 38.68 -27.47 28.38
CA ASP A 161 38.37 -26.40 29.33
C ASP A 161 38.55 -25.01 28.70
N GLU A 162 38.38 -23.96 29.49
CA GLU A 162 38.51 -22.56 29.03
C GLU A 162 39.92 -22.21 28.51
N ASN A 163 40.94 -22.96 28.91
CA ASN A 163 42.33 -22.76 28.49
C ASN A 163 42.70 -23.62 27.27
N GLY A 164 41.79 -24.50 26.82
CA GLY A 164 42.01 -25.42 25.70
C GLY A 164 42.65 -26.75 26.11
N GLU A 165 42.73 -27.06 27.41
CA GLU A 165 43.24 -28.35 27.90
C GLU A 165 42.13 -29.42 27.92
N TYR A 166 42.47 -30.69 27.66
CA TYR A 166 41.50 -31.77 27.64
C TYR A 166 40.83 -31.97 29.02
N VAL A 167 39.50 -32.05 29.03
CA VAL A 167 38.74 -32.40 30.24
C VAL A 167 38.85 -33.91 30.45
N LEU A 168 39.35 -34.33 31.61
CA LEU A 168 39.57 -35.74 31.94
C LEU A 168 38.40 -36.32 32.76
N ASP A 169 38.15 -37.62 32.63
CA ASP A 169 37.28 -38.37 33.54
C ASP A 169 38.00 -38.72 34.86
N ASN A 170 37.29 -39.36 35.80
CA ASN A 170 37.85 -39.75 37.11
C ASN A 170 39.03 -40.74 37.01
N ASN A 171 39.26 -41.35 35.85
CA ASN A 171 40.32 -42.31 35.59
C ASN A 171 41.47 -41.69 34.76
N GLY A 172 41.39 -40.40 34.40
CA GLY A 172 42.40 -39.69 33.62
C GLY A 172 42.24 -39.80 32.10
N ASN A 173 41.14 -40.34 31.58
CA ASN A 173 40.89 -40.43 30.14
C ASN A 173 40.25 -39.14 29.61
N VAL A 174 40.50 -38.77 28.35
CA VAL A 174 39.85 -37.60 27.74
C VAL A 174 38.35 -37.84 27.54
N GLN A 175 37.54 -36.83 27.87
CA GLN A 175 36.10 -36.89 27.68
C GLN A 175 35.70 -36.50 26.23
N LEU A 176 34.70 -37.18 25.68
CA LEU A 176 34.14 -36.89 24.36
C LEU A 176 33.08 -35.80 24.42
N ASN A 177 32.98 -34.97 23.38
CA ASN A 177 31.82 -34.11 23.18
C ASN A 177 30.63 -34.97 22.73
N GLU A 178 29.47 -34.71 23.33
CA GLU A 178 28.21 -35.27 22.86
C GLU A 178 27.57 -34.28 21.89
N TYR A 179 27.17 -34.76 20.72
CA TYR A 179 26.45 -33.97 19.74
C TYR A 179 25.03 -34.48 19.61
N SER A 180 24.10 -33.56 19.42
CA SER A 180 22.72 -33.86 19.05
C SER A 180 22.21 -32.81 18.08
N VAL A 181 21.12 -33.12 17.41
CA VAL A 181 20.50 -32.23 16.42
C VAL A 181 19.11 -31.83 16.89
N ARG A 182 18.66 -30.66 16.46
CA ARG A 182 17.30 -30.21 16.71
C ARG A 182 16.77 -29.46 15.50
N GLU A 183 15.67 -29.92 14.96
CA GLU A 183 14.90 -29.18 13.95
C GLU A 183 14.07 -28.09 14.64
N LYS A 184 14.00 -26.91 14.01
CA LYS A 184 13.02 -25.90 14.39
C LYS A 184 11.61 -26.37 14.05
N THR A 185 10.66 -26.13 14.94
CA THR A 185 9.26 -26.56 14.79
C THR A 185 8.71 -26.33 13.39
N VAL A 186 8.25 -27.40 12.75
CA VAL A 186 7.63 -27.38 11.43
C VAL A 186 6.13 -27.52 11.59
N ARG A 187 5.37 -26.56 11.04
CA ARG A 187 3.91 -26.53 11.16
C ARG A 187 3.27 -27.76 10.51
N ASN A 188 2.33 -28.40 11.20
CA ASN A 188 1.57 -29.61 10.78
C ASN A 188 2.39 -30.92 10.72
N TYR A 189 3.56 -30.97 11.35
CA TYR A 189 4.36 -32.19 11.45
C TYR A 189 4.77 -32.42 12.90
N ASP A 190 4.76 -33.67 13.32
CA ASP A 190 5.44 -34.11 14.53
C ASP A 190 6.85 -34.55 14.16
N THR A 191 7.84 -33.93 14.81
CA THR A 191 9.25 -34.26 14.61
C THR A 191 9.69 -35.33 15.60
N SER A 192 10.20 -36.45 15.10
CA SER A 192 10.87 -37.48 15.88
C SER A 192 12.33 -37.64 15.46
N TYR A 193 13.17 -38.08 16.40
CA TYR A 193 14.60 -38.26 16.19
C TYR A 193 14.99 -39.71 16.43
N ASP A 194 15.75 -40.28 15.50
CA ASP A 194 16.47 -41.55 15.67
C ASP A 194 17.97 -41.30 15.47
N GLY A 195 18.68 -41.08 16.58
CA GLY A 195 20.04 -40.55 16.55
C GLY A 195 20.08 -39.16 15.88
N TYR A 196 20.76 -39.07 14.74
CA TYR A 196 20.81 -37.86 13.91
C TYR A 196 19.78 -37.85 12.78
N ASN A 197 19.00 -38.93 12.59
CA ASN A 197 17.96 -38.93 11.58
C ASN A 197 16.73 -38.21 12.11
N ILE A 198 16.15 -37.37 11.26
CA ILE A 198 14.99 -36.54 11.59
C ILE A 198 13.83 -37.03 10.73
N THR A 199 12.77 -37.50 11.37
CA THR A 199 11.53 -37.86 10.70
C THR A 199 10.47 -36.84 11.05
N ASN A 200 9.90 -36.20 10.02
CA ASN A 200 8.67 -35.45 10.18
C ASN A 200 7.52 -36.32 9.73
N THR A 201 6.67 -36.70 10.67
CA THR A 201 5.42 -37.39 10.38
C THR A 201 4.34 -36.34 10.25
N PHE A 202 3.67 -36.32 9.09
CA PHE A 202 2.56 -35.43 8.86
C PHE A 202 1.47 -35.76 9.88
N ASN A 203 1.23 -34.84 10.81
CA ASN A 203 0.17 -35.00 11.79
C ASN A 203 -1.06 -34.25 11.26
N GLN A 204 -2.10 -34.99 10.90
CA GLN A 204 -3.42 -34.44 10.59
C GLN A 204 -4.19 -34.04 11.86
N ASP A 205 -3.60 -33.14 12.63
CA ASP A 205 -4.34 -32.29 13.55
C ASP A 205 -4.20 -30.86 13.06
N ILE A 206 -5.05 -30.49 12.10
CA ILE A 206 -5.27 -29.07 11.80
C ILE A 206 -6.21 -28.53 12.87
N GLN A 207 -5.65 -28.15 14.02
CA GLN A 207 -6.34 -27.24 14.93
C GLN A 207 -6.28 -25.82 14.35
N GLY A 208 -7.32 -25.43 13.62
CA GLY A 208 -7.56 -24.05 13.22
C GLY A 208 -8.26 -23.29 14.34
N THR A 209 -7.52 -22.54 15.15
CA THR A 209 -8.16 -21.51 16.00
C THR A 209 -8.28 -20.24 15.16
N ILE A 210 -9.51 -19.86 14.79
CA ILE A 210 -9.80 -18.57 14.14
C ILE A 210 -10.47 -17.68 15.17
N GLU A 211 -9.72 -16.78 15.78
CA GLU A 211 -10.31 -15.65 16.52
C GLU A 211 -10.59 -14.51 15.55
N ILE A 212 -11.87 -14.20 15.34
CA ILE A 212 -12.26 -13.05 14.52
C ILE A 212 -12.16 -11.79 15.39
N THR A 213 -11.04 -11.06 15.31
CA THR A 213 -10.77 -9.89 16.15
C THR A 213 -11.00 -8.53 15.47
N THR A 214 -11.16 -8.45 14.15
CA THR A 214 -11.30 -7.15 13.45
C THR A 214 -12.24 -7.18 12.24
N THR A 215 -13.09 -6.16 12.10
CA THR A 215 -13.71 -5.75 10.83
C THR A 215 -12.74 -4.88 10.04
N THR A 216 -12.48 -5.21 8.76
CA THR A 216 -11.75 -4.33 7.84
C THR A 216 -12.73 -3.37 7.14
N THR A 217 -12.39 -2.10 7.08
CA THR A 217 -13.15 -1.09 6.31
C THR A 217 -12.99 -1.39 4.81
N SER A 218 -14.09 -1.59 4.09
CA SER A 218 -14.06 -1.68 2.63
C SER A 218 -14.23 -0.29 2.05
N GLN A 219 -13.40 0.05 1.08
CA GLN A 219 -13.53 1.28 0.32
C GLN A 219 -14.07 0.91 -1.06
N THR A 220 -15.26 1.41 -1.38
CA THR A 220 -15.82 1.29 -2.72
C THR A 220 -16.10 2.69 -3.22
N SER A 221 -15.45 3.08 -4.31
CA SER A 221 -15.75 4.35 -4.97
C SER A 221 -17.05 4.20 -5.76
N VAL A 222 -17.95 5.16 -5.59
CA VAL A 222 -19.17 5.26 -6.40
C VAL A 222 -19.12 6.60 -7.10
N LYS A 223 -19.49 6.62 -8.39
CA LYS A 223 -19.58 7.88 -9.12
C LYS A 223 -20.77 8.66 -8.58
N THR A 224 -20.53 9.82 -7.96
CA THR A 224 -21.62 10.70 -7.51
C THR A 224 -22.30 11.31 -8.73
N PRO A 225 -23.62 11.14 -8.91
CA PRO A 225 -24.32 11.79 -10.01
C PRO A 225 -24.24 13.31 -9.93
N LEU A 226 -24.07 13.92 -11.09
CA LEU A 226 -24.01 15.38 -11.21
C LEU A 226 -25.37 15.97 -11.53
N ASP A 227 -25.62 17.18 -11.06
CA ASP A 227 -26.67 18.05 -11.57
C ASP A 227 -26.01 19.25 -12.22
N VAL A 228 -25.87 19.19 -13.54
CA VAL A 228 -25.13 20.19 -14.30
C VAL A 228 -26.10 21.13 -14.99
N VAL A 229 -26.00 22.42 -14.70
CA VAL A 229 -26.75 23.46 -15.42
C VAL A 229 -25.78 24.35 -16.20
N PHE A 230 -25.92 24.32 -17.52
CA PHE A 230 -25.24 25.24 -18.42
C PHE A 230 -26.05 26.53 -18.52
N VAL A 231 -25.40 27.67 -18.29
CA VAL A 231 -25.98 29.00 -18.39
C VAL A 231 -25.28 29.70 -19.54
N LEU A 232 -26.00 29.87 -20.64
CA LEU A 232 -25.48 30.25 -21.95
C LEU A 232 -25.80 31.70 -22.24
N ASP A 233 -24.76 32.48 -22.48
CA ASP A 233 -24.90 33.81 -23.05
C ASP A 233 -25.32 33.70 -24.51
N VAL A 234 -26.46 34.29 -24.85
CA VAL A 234 -26.96 34.37 -26.24
C VAL A 234 -27.24 35.83 -26.61
N SER A 235 -26.45 36.75 -26.07
CA SER A 235 -26.43 38.16 -26.48
C SER A 235 -25.86 38.32 -27.90
N GLY A 236 -26.06 39.50 -28.49
CA GLY A 236 -25.62 39.80 -29.85
C GLY A 236 -24.10 39.68 -30.05
N SER A 237 -23.30 40.00 -29.04
CA SER A 237 -21.82 39.86 -29.10
C SER A 237 -21.34 38.41 -29.16
N MET A 238 -22.23 37.45 -28.91
CA MET A 238 -21.95 36.02 -29.07
C MET A 238 -22.06 35.56 -30.52
N ASN A 239 -22.68 36.35 -31.41
CA ASN A 239 -22.66 36.06 -32.85
C ASN A 239 -21.29 36.42 -33.47
N ASP A 240 -20.53 37.33 -32.85
CA ASP A 240 -19.22 37.74 -33.36
C ASP A 240 -18.23 36.55 -33.38
N ASN A 241 -17.60 36.31 -34.54
CA ASN A 241 -16.59 35.27 -34.75
C ASN A 241 -17.05 33.84 -34.36
N ASP A 242 -18.34 33.54 -34.58
CA ASP A 242 -18.98 32.25 -34.33
C ASP A 242 -18.81 31.77 -32.86
N LYS A 243 -18.78 32.69 -31.87
CA LYS A 243 -18.64 32.32 -30.44
C LYS A 243 -19.81 31.43 -29.99
N ASP A 244 -21.03 31.75 -30.41
CA ASP A 244 -22.26 30.98 -30.18
C ASP A 244 -22.21 29.57 -30.76
N LYS A 245 -21.73 29.38 -32.00
CA LYS A 245 -21.55 28.06 -32.61
C LYS A 245 -20.53 27.23 -31.85
N LYS A 246 -19.40 27.85 -31.45
CA LYS A 246 -18.38 27.22 -30.59
C LYS A 246 -18.98 26.81 -29.25
N MET A 247 -19.77 27.69 -28.62
CA MET A 247 -20.47 27.43 -27.36
C MET A 247 -21.42 26.22 -27.50
N VAL A 248 -22.29 26.20 -28.51
CA VAL A 248 -23.25 25.13 -28.75
C VAL A 248 -22.56 23.78 -28.98
N ASN A 249 -21.50 23.75 -29.79
CA ASN A 249 -20.72 22.54 -30.04
C ASN A 249 -20.06 22.02 -28.76
N ALA A 250 -19.52 22.93 -27.96
CA ALA A 250 -18.87 22.59 -26.70
C ALA A 250 -19.85 22.03 -25.67
N VAL A 251 -21.02 22.65 -25.53
CA VAL A 251 -22.10 22.16 -24.65
C VAL A 251 -22.59 20.78 -25.11
N ASN A 252 -22.80 20.57 -26.41
CA ASN A 252 -23.18 19.26 -26.95
C ASN A 252 -22.17 18.16 -26.61
N SER A 253 -20.88 18.47 -26.76
CA SER A 253 -19.78 17.55 -26.41
C SER A 253 -19.74 17.26 -24.91
N ALA A 254 -19.92 18.30 -24.08
CA ALA A 254 -19.95 18.19 -22.63
C ALA A 254 -21.11 17.29 -22.16
N ILE A 255 -22.33 17.53 -22.67
CA ILE A 255 -23.51 16.73 -22.33
C ILE A 255 -23.29 15.28 -22.74
N THR A 256 -22.79 15.03 -23.97
CA THR A 256 -22.48 13.67 -24.43
C THR A 256 -21.52 12.97 -23.49
N THR A 257 -20.47 13.67 -23.03
CA THR A 257 -19.47 13.10 -22.15
C THR A 257 -20.02 12.85 -20.74
N ILE A 258 -20.75 13.80 -20.16
CA ILE A 258 -21.38 13.64 -18.84
C ILE A 258 -22.30 12.43 -18.84
N MET A 259 -23.18 12.33 -19.84
CA MET A 259 -24.16 11.24 -19.91
C MET A 259 -23.52 9.88 -20.18
N LYS A 260 -22.37 9.85 -20.86
CA LYS A 260 -21.58 8.63 -21.06
C LYS A 260 -20.84 8.19 -19.79
N GLU A 261 -20.12 9.12 -19.16
CA GLU A 261 -19.23 8.82 -18.03
C GLU A 261 -19.97 8.70 -16.70
N ASN A 262 -21.12 9.37 -16.58
CA ASN A 262 -21.95 9.38 -15.38
C ASN A 262 -23.45 9.42 -15.78
N PRO A 263 -24.01 8.29 -16.26
CA PRO A 263 -25.34 8.21 -16.85
C PRO A 263 -26.50 8.52 -15.89
N ASP A 264 -26.20 8.61 -14.59
CA ASP A 264 -27.16 9.03 -13.56
C ASP A 264 -27.19 10.52 -13.29
N SER A 265 -26.31 11.28 -13.94
CA SER A 265 -26.33 12.73 -13.93
C SER A 265 -27.59 13.28 -14.62
N ARG A 266 -27.92 14.53 -14.28
CA ARG A 266 -28.97 15.32 -14.92
C ARG A 266 -28.36 16.59 -15.48
N ILE A 267 -28.92 17.03 -16.58
CA ILE A 267 -28.45 18.17 -17.36
C ILE A 267 -29.58 19.18 -17.44
N GLY A 268 -29.26 20.46 -17.27
CA GLY A 268 -30.13 21.59 -17.53
C GLY A 268 -29.41 22.59 -18.42
N VAL A 269 -30.15 23.32 -19.24
CA VAL A 269 -29.60 24.37 -20.10
C VAL A 269 -30.51 25.58 -20.03
N VAL A 270 -29.93 26.69 -19.62
CA VAL A 270 -30.54 28.01 -19.62
C VAL A 270 -29.79 28.86 -20.61
N ALA A 271 -30.50 29.59 -21.46
CA ALA A 271 -29.93 30.60 -22.32
C ALA A 271 -30.50 31.97 -21.93
N TYR A 272 -29.68 33.01 -21.90
CA TYR A 272 -30.10 34.34 -21.51
C TYR A 272 -29.64 35.41 -22.50
N SER A 273 -30.52 36.38 -22.71
CA SER A 273 -30.24 37.63 -23.39
C SER A 273 -31.32 38.63 -23.00
N SER A 274 -31.10 39.90 -23.26
CA SER A 274 -32.05 40.95 -22.86
C SER A 274 -33.03 41.33 -23.97
N LYS A 275 -34.23 41.71 -23.54
CA LYS A 275 -35.22 42.39 -24.38
C LYS A 275 -34.79 43.81 -24.77
N GLU A 276 -34.08 44.02 -25.88
CA GLU A 276 -34.15 45.34 -26.55
C GLU A 276 -35.60 45.53 -27.03
N ASP A 277 -36.15 46.76 -27.11
CA ASP A 277 -37.54 47.08 -27.52
C ASP A 277 -37.93 46.60 -28.94
N ASN A 278 -37.17 45.66 -29.50
CA ASN A 278 -37.30 45.05 -30.78
C ASN A 278 -37.97 43.66 -30.70
N ASN A 279 -38.56 43.21 -31.81
CA ASN A 279 -39.27 41.93 -31.91
C ASN A 279 -38.35 40.69 -31.94
N TYR A 280 -37.03 40.85 -31.75
CA TYR A 280 -36.05 39.78 -31.97
C TYR A 280 -35.38 39.27 -30.71
N SER A 281 -35.46 40.01 -29.61
CA SER A 281 -35.03 39.55 -28.31
C SER A 281 -36.08 38.62 -27.70
N ASN A 282 -35.67 37.79 -26.73
CA ASN A 282 -36.63 36.95 -26.01
C ASN A 282 -37.60 37.82 -25.18
N GLU A 283 -38.85 37.40 -25.04
CA GLU A 283 -39.77 38.05 -24.09
C GLU A 283 -39.40 37.72 -22.63
N ALA A 284 -38.68 36.62 -22.43
CA ALA A 284 -38.22 36.13 -21.15
C ALA A 284 -36.69 36.27 -21.08
N ASP A 285 -36.20 37.21 -20.27
CA ASP A 285 -34.77 37.55 -20.06
C ASP A 285 -33.83 36.33 -19.91
N ALA A 286 -34.37 35.18 -19.51
CA ALA A 286 -33.73 33.87 -19.64
C ALA A 286 -34.75 32.80 -20.02
N VAL A 287 -34.34 31.87 -20.88
CA VAL A 287 -35.14 30.74 -21.37
C VAL A 287 -34.50 29.43 -20.91
N LYS A 288 -35.30 28.59 -20.23
CA LYS A 288 -34.90 27.21 -19.89
C LYS A 288 -35.08 26.33 -21.11
N LEU A 289 -34.01 26.13 -21.87
CA LEU A 289 -34.00 25.25 -23.05
C LEU A 289 -34.15 23.79 -22.62
N PHE A 290 -33.39 23.34 -21.63
CA PHE A 290 -33.63 22.07 -20.94
C PHE A 290 -33.91 22.31 -19.48
N GLU A 291 -35.01 21.76 -18.98
CA GLU A 291 -35.16 21.56 -17.53
C GLU A 291 -34.10 20.56 -17.03
N LEU A 292 -33.88 20.47 -15.72
CA LEU A 292 -32.92 19.52 -15.18
C LEU A 292 -33.41 18.08 -15.35
N GLY A 293 -32.78 17.30 -16.23
CA GLY A 293 -33.25 15.96 -16.58
C GLY A 293 -32.24 15.11 -17.36
N LYS A 294 -32.71 13.96 -17.84
CA LYS A 294 -31.96 13.09 -18.76
C LYS A 294 -32.57 13.21 -20.15
N TYR A 295 -31.71 13.27 -21.16
CA TYR A 295 -32.13 13.55 -22.53
C TYR A 295 -31.45 12.62 -23.54
N THR A 296 -32.18 12.31 -24.60
CA THR A 296 -31.72 11.59 -25.78
C THR A 296 -31.79 12.56 -26.95
N PRO A 297 -30.65 12.86 -27.62
CA PRO A 297 -30.67 13.82 -28.71
C PRO A 297 -31.34 13.22 -29.95
N LYS A 298 -32.14 14.02 -30.67
CA LYS A 298 -32.80 13.62 -31.94
C LYS A 298 -31.77 13.28 -33.02
N THR A 299 -30.63 13.97 -32.98
CA THR A 299 -29.47 13.73 -33.86
C THR A 299 -28.28 13.37 -32.97
N ASN A 300 -27.60 12.25 -33.25
CA ASN A 300 -26.54 11.74 -32.40
C ASN A 300 -25.51 12.82 -32.00
N GLY A 301 -25.27 12.97 -30.69
CA GLY A 301 -24.35 13.94 -30.11
C GLY A 301 -24.79 15.41 -30.17
N LYS A 302 -25.97 15.72 -30.70
CA LYS A 302 -26.50 17.10 -30.82
C LYS A 302 -27.74 17.28 -29.96
N TYR A 303 -27.54 17.75 -28.73
CA TYR A 303 -28.62 18.11 -27.81
C TYR A 303 -29.21 19.46 -28.17
N LEU A 304 -28.36 20.41 -28.56
CA LEU A 304 -28.72 21.72 -29.10
C LEU A 304 -28.35 21.78 -30.59
N THR A 305 -29.10 22.57 -31.35
CA THR A 305 -28.77 22.95 -32.73
C THR A 305 -28.72 24.47 -32.84
N ILE A 306 -27.85 24.96 -33.69
CA ILE A 306 -27.79 26.37 -34.08
C ILE A 306 -28.04 26.47 -35.58
N THR A 307 -28.84 27.47 -35.99
CA THR A 307 -29.17 27.72 -37.40
C THR A 307 -28.87 29.16 -37.74
N ASP A 308 -28.05 29.36 -38.77
CA ASP A 308 -27.74 30.66 -39.34
C ASP A 308 -29.02 31.32 -39.84
N SER A 309 -29.31 32.52 -39.35
CA SER A 309 -30.40 33.34 -39.86
C SER A 309 -29.96 34.78 -39.98
N SER A 310 -30.71 35.56 -40.75
CA SER A 310 -30.48 37.00 -40.82
C SER A 310 -31.81 37.71 -40.85
N TYR A 311 -31.81 38.94 -40.36
CA TYR A 311 -32.96 39.81 -40.42
C TYR A 311 -32.57 41.17 -41.01
N TYR A 312 -33.45 41.74 -41.83
CA TYR A 312 -33.26 43.05 -42.42
C TYR A 312 -33.85 44.14 -41.53
N ASP A 313 -33.01 44.92 -40.86
CA ASP A 313 -33.43 46.12 -40.14
C ASP A 313 -33.78 47.22 -41.14
N TYR A 314 -35.07 47.58 -41.19
CA TYR A 314 -35.58 48.60 -42.10
C TYR A 314 -35.16 50.02 -41.70
N ASP A 315 -34.99 50.31 -40.41
CA ASP A 315 -34.61 51.63 -39.92
C ASP A 315 -33.13 51.90 -40.23
N ARG A 316 -32.29 50.88 -40.05
CA ARG A 316 -30.85 50.95 -40.34
C ARG A 316 -30.47 50.50 -41.75
N ARG A 317 -31.44 50.01 -42.53
CA ARG A 317 -31.29 49.54 -43.92
C ARG A 317 -30.15 48.52 -44.10
N GLN A 318 -30.01 47.59 -43.16
CA GLN A 318 -28.94 46.59 -43.18
C GLN A 318 -29.40 45.23 -42.63
N TYR A 319 -28.78 44.16 -43.11
CA TYR A 319 -28.97 42.83 -42.53
C TYR A 319 -28.14 42.69 -41.25
N TYR A 320 -28.78 42.17 -40.21
CA TYR A 320 -28.13 41.71 -39.00
C TYR A 320 -28.17 40.19 -38.96
N ASP A 321 -27.05 39.62 -38.55
CA ASP A 321 -26.93 38.20 -38.27
C ASP A 321 -27.75 37.86 -37.02
N LYS A 322 -28.49 36.76 -37.08
CA LYS A 322 -29.48 36.36 -36.09
C LYS A 322 -29.53 34.83 -36.00
N ASP A 323 -28.53 34.26 -35.36
CA ASP A 323 -28.53 32.82 -35.11
C ASP A 323 -29.65 32.41 -34.16
N ILE A 324 -30.17 31.19 -34.37
CA ILE A 324 -31.24 30.62 -33.55
C ILE A 324 -30.73 29.32 -32.92
N ILE A 325 -30.66 29.31 -31.58
CA ILE A 325 -30.34 28.11 -30.81
C ILE A 325 -31.63 27.42 -30.44
N SER A 326 -31.72 26.12 -30.73
CA SER A 326 -32.90 25.30 -30.48
C SER A 326 -32.54 24.02 -29.74
N THR A 327 -33.49 23.54 -28.93
CA THR A 327 -33.45 22.18 -28.36
C THR A 327 -33.55 21.13 -29.46
N ASN A 328 -32.85 20.02 -29.30
CA ASN A 328 -32.83 18.89 -30.23
C ASN A 328 -32.86 17.56 -29.47
N VAL A 329 -33.80 17.42 -28.53
CA VAL A 329 -33.95 16.24 -27.65
C VAL A 329 -35.35 15.64 -27.76
N ASN A 330 -35.50 14.35 -27.47
CA ASN A 330 -36.77 13.63 -27.64
C ASN A 330 -37.76 13.88 -26.49
N GLU A 331 -37.26 14.18 -25.30
CA GLU A 331 -38.03 14.19 -24.05
C GLU A 331 -38.69 15.54 -23.76
N GLN A 332 -38.42 16.57 -24.55
CA GLN A 332 -39.00 17.91 -24.39
C GLN A 332 -39.49 18.51 -25.70
N SER A 333 -40.48 19.39 -25.58
CA SER A 333 -40.98 20.21 -26.68
C SER A 333 -39.88 21.12 -27.22
N ASP A 334 -39.89 21.34 -28.53
CA ASP A 334 -38.93 22.23 -29.16
C ASP A 334 -39.07 23.67 -28.60
N LYS A 335 -37.97 24.18 -28.05
CA LYS A 335 -37.79 25.57 -27.64
C LYS A 335 -36.65 26.17 -28.44
N SER A 336 -36.77 27.44 -28.77
CA SER A 336 -35.73 28.19 -29.46
C SER A 336 -35.54 29.57 -28.85
N ILE A 337 -34.34 30.11 -29.04
CA ILE A 337 -33.94 31.43 -28.62
C ILE A 337 -33.04 32.05 -29.68
N ASN A 338 -33.19 33.35 -29.90
CA ASN A 338 -32.36 34.11 -30.82
C ASN A 338 -31.08 34.56 -30.11
N VAL A 339 -29.95 34.48 -30.81
CA VAL A 339 -28.67 35.07 -30.38
C VAL A 339 -28.69 36.55 -30.71
N TYR A 340 -29.19 37.37 -29.79
CA TYR A 340 -29.44 38.80 -29.99
C TYR A 340 -29.65 39.54 -28.67
N GLY A 341 -29.49 40.87 -28.70
CA GLY A 341 -29.74 41.77 -27.58
C GLY A 341 -28.55 41.92 -26.66
N GLY A 342 -28.67 42.76 -25.63
CA GLY A 342 -27.60 42.92 -24.63
C GLY A 342 -27.55 41.80 -23.60
N THR A 343 -26.55 41.87 -22.73
CA THR A 343 -26.13 40.80 -21.84
C THR A 343 -26.72 41.00 -20.44
N PHE A 344 -27.77 40.24 -20.10
CA PHE A 344 -28.40 40.28 -18.78
C PHE A 344 -28.06 39.02 -17.95
N THR A 345 -26.77 38.85 -17.64
CA THR A 345 -26.20 37.66 -16.99
C THR A 345 -26.92 37.27 -15.70
N GLN A 346 -27.39 38.25 -14.91
CA GLN A 346 -28.14 37.98 -13.70
C GLN A 346 -29.38 37.09 -13.94
N ALA A 347 -30.11 37.31 -15.05
CA ALA A 347 -31.29 36.51 -15.39
C ALA A 347 -30.92 35.05 -15.67
N GLY A 348 -29.84 34.83 -16.41
CA GLY A 348 -29.32 33.49 -16.68
C GLY A 348 -28.91 32.75 -15.40
N ILE A 349 -28.12 33.42 -14.54
CA ILE A 349 -27.67 32.85 -13.26
C ILE A 349 -28.86 32.49 -12.39
N LYS A 350 -29.83 33.40 -12.22
CA LYS A 350 -31.04 33.15 -11.43
C LYS A 350 -31.82 31.96 -11.97
N ALA A 351 -32.10 31.93 -13.29
CA ALA A 351 -32.87 30.86 -13.89
C ALA A 351 -32.15 29.49 -13.77
N GLY A 352 -30.83 29.46 -13.91
CA GLY A 352 -30.04 28.25 -13.70
C GLY A 352 -30.00 27.82 -12.23
N ALA A 353 -29.91 28.76 -11.30
CA ALA A 353 -29.92 28.47 -9.87
C ALA A 353 -31.27 27.93 -9.40
N GLU A 354 -32.37 28.54 -9.82
CA GLU A 354 -33.73 28.07 -9.54
C GLU A 354 -33.97 26.65 -10.07
N MET A 355 -33.32 26.29 -11.17
CA MET A 355 -33.38 24.93 -11.71
C MET A 355 -32.69 23.92 -10.78
N LEU A 356 -31.52 24.26 -10.23
CA LEU A 356 -30.83 23.43 -9.25
C LEU A 356 -31.58 23.38 -7.90
N MET A 357 -32.09 24.54 -7.45
CA MET A 357 -32.79 24.68 -6.16
C MET A 357 -34.20 24.08 -6.15
N SER A 358 -34.81 23.82 -7.31
CA SER A 358 -36.10 23.14 -7.40
C SER A 358 -35.97 21.61 -7.50
N ALA A 359 -34.75 21.10 -7.69
CA ALA A 359 -34.51 19.68 -7.89
C ALA A 359 -34.36 18.91 -6.57
N GLY A 360 -34.80 17.65 -6.57
CA GLY A 360 -34.44 16.70 -5.50
C GLY A 360 -32.93 16.49 -5.48
N THR A 361 -32.32 16.58 -4.30
CA THR A 361 -30.85 16.65 -4.14
C THR A 361 -30.20 15.30 -3.91
N THR A 362 -30.99 14.27 -3.67
CA THR A 362 -30.50 12.93 -3.33
C THR A 362 -30.65 11.95 -4.49
N TYR A 363 -29.77 10.96 -4.55
CA TYR A 363 -29.85 9.81 -5.44
C TYR A 363 -29.60 8.54 -4.63
N THR A 364 -30.49 7.55 -4.79
CA THR A 364 -30.34 6.26 -4.12
C THR A 364 -29.79 5.25 -5.10
N THR A 365 -28.74 4.54 -4.68
CA THR A 365 -28.11 3.46 -5.44
C THR A 365 -27.81 2.29 -4.50
N THR A 366 -27.43 1.15 -5.07
CA THR A 366 -27.04 -0.02 -4.28
C THR A 366 -25.53 -0.15 -4.25
N VAL A 367 -24.94 -0.12 -3.06
CA VAL A 367 -23.50 -0.36 -2.85
C VAL A 367 -23.36 -1.60 -1.99
N ASN A 368 -22.71 -2.64 -2.52
CA ASN A 368 -22.53 -3.92 -1.85
C ASN A 368 -23.86 -4.53 -1.33
N GLY A 369 -24.90 -4.49 -2.17
CA GLY A 369 -26.20 -5.11 -1.87
C GLY A 369 -27.11 -4.33 -0.91
N LYS A 370 -26.70 -3.14 -0.42
CA LYS A 370 -27.56 -2.26 0.39
C LYS A 370 -27.85 -0.96 -0.33
N GLU A 371 -29.07 -0.47 -0.18
CA GLU A 371 -29.44 0.87 -0.63
C GLU A 371 -28.65 1.92 0.15
N LYS A 372 -28.14 2.89 -0.59
CA LYS A 372 -27.40 4.02 -0.09
C LYS A 372 -27.91 5.26 -0.82
N THR A 373 -28.31 6.25 -0.03
CA THR A 373 -28.63 7.57 -0.53
C THR A 373 -27.38 8.44 -0.47
N ILE A 374 -27.03 9.04 -1.61
CA ILE A 374 -25.96 10.02 -1.74
C ILE A 374 -26.54 11.35 -2.20
N THR A 375 -25.93 12.45 -1.77
CA THR A 375 -26.26 13.78 -2.27
C THR A 375 -25.59 13.98 -3.62
N ARG A 376 -26.36 14.45 -4.60
CA ARG A 376 -25.88 14.76 -5.95
C ARG A 376 -25.00 16.01 -5.91
N THR A 377 -24.03 16.11 -6.82
CA THR A 377 -23.15 17.29 -6.87
C THR A 377 -23.77 18.36 -7.79
N PRO A 378 -24.21 19.53 -7.29
CA PRO A 378 -24.69 20.60 -8.13
C PRO A 378 -23.53 21.36 -8.77
N VAL A 379 -23.59 21.51 -10.09
CA VAL A 379 -22.59 22.19 -10.91
C VAL A 379 -23.27 23.22 -11.80
N MET A 380 -22.95 24.49 -11.61
CA MET A 380 -23.33 25.56 -12.53
C MET A 380 -22.15 25.91 -13.43
N ILE A 381 -22.38 26.04 -14.74
CA ILE A 381 -21.36 26.45 -15.70
C ILE A 381 -21.88 27.64 -16.49
N LEU A 382 -21.31 28.81 -16.27
CA LEU A 382 -21.62 30.02 -17.03
C LEU A 382 -20.69 30.12 -18.24
N LEU A 383 -21.26 30.15 -19.44
CA LEU A 383 -20.57 30.38 -20.70
C LEU A 383 -20.95 31.76 -21.21
N SER A 384 -19.99 32.67 -21.29
CA SER A 384 -20.25 34.08 -21.64
C SER A 384 -19.00 34.72 -22.23
N ASP A 385 -19.16 35.85 -22.91
CA ASP A 385 -18.06 36.77 -23.20
C ASP A 385 -17.88 37.85 -22.10
N GLY A 386 -18.60 37.69 -20.99
CA GLY A 386 -18.29 38.22 -19.66
C GLY A 386 -18.65 39.68 -19.40
N ASP A 387 -19.19 40.38 -20.39
CA ASP A 387 -19.54 41.80 -20.29
C ASP A 387 -21.06 42.00 -20.15
N PRO A 388 -21.60 42.02 -18.92
CA PRO A 388 -23.01 42.33 -18.69
C PRO A 388 -23.31 43.79 -19.06
N THR A 389 -24.36 44.01 -19.83
CA THR A 389 -24.81 45.35 -20.26
C THR A 389 -26.17 45.75 -19.69
N TYR A 390 -26.76 44.88 -18.87
CA TYR A 390 -27.95 45.15 -18.07
C TYR A 390 -27.84 44.60 -16.65
N TYR A 391 -28.54 45.24 -15.72
CA TYR A 391 -28.62 44.80 -14.33
C TYR A 391 -29.92 45.19 -13.62
N LYS A 392 -30.11 44.60 -12.44
CA LYS A 392 -31.04 45.06 -11.40
C LYS A 392 -30.31 45.13 -10.06
N THR A 393 -30.67 46.14 -9.27
CA THR A 393 -30.07 46.37 -7.94
C THR A 393 -30.50 45.32 -6.92
N ASP A 394 -31.73 44.81 -7.03
CA ASP A 394 -32.17 43.61 -6.31
C ASP A 394 -31.53 42.37 -6.94
N PHE A 395 -30.26 42.13 -6.63
CA PHE A 395 -29.48 41.01 -7.15
C PHE A 395 -30.00 39.63 -6.70
N LYS A 396 -30.92 39.58 -5.72
CA LYS A 396 -31.51 38.33 -5.20
C LYS A 396 -32.74 37.97 -6.01
N GLY A 397 -33.77 38.82 -5.99
CA GLY A 397 -35.05 38.54 -6.64
C GLY A 397 -35.11 38.96 -8.10
N LEU A 398 -34.20 39.84 -8.55
CA LEU A 398 -34.26 40.53 -9.84
C LEU A 398 -35.60 41.24 -10.05
N THR A 399 -36.13 41.86 -8.99
CA THR A 399 -37.38 42.65 -9.04
C THR A 399 -37.14 44.09 -9.50
N GLY A 400 -38.19 44.78 -9.95
CA GLY A 400 -38.13 46.16 -10.44
C GLY A 400 -37.67 46.30 -11.90
N SER A 401 -37.46 47.54 -12.33
CA SER A 401 -37.07 47.87 -13.71
C SER A 401 -35.60 47.55 -13.98
N ARG A 402 -35.34 46.86 -15.10
CA ARG A 402 -34.00 46.59 -15.60
C ARG A 402 -33.29 47.91 -15.95
N GLN A 403 -32.03 48.03 -15.59
CA GLN A 403 -31.16 49.18 -15.86
C GLN A 403 -30.02 48.77 -16.80
N GLY A 404 -29.46 49.73 -17.53
CA GLY A 404 -28.38 49.50 -18.50
C GLY A 404 -28.78 49.96 -19.91
N SER A 405 -27.78 50.16 -20.76
CA SER A 405 -27.97 50.62 -22.15
C SER A 405 -27.95 49.47 -23.16
N GLY A 406 -27.54 48.27 -22.75
CA GLY A 406 -27.28 47.17 -23.67
C GLY A 406 -25.96 47.28 -24.44
N SER A 407 -25.21 48.37 -24.27
CA SER A 407 -23.98 48.64 -25.03
C SER A 407 -22.70 48.39 -24.25
N ASP A 408 -22.58 48.92 -23.02
CA ASP A 408 -21.33 48.95 -22.27
C ASP A 408 -21.52 48.50 -20.83
N THR A 409 -20.58 47.68 -20.35
CA THR A 409 -20.52 47.27 -18.93
C THR A 409 -20.10 48.44 -18.04
N THR A 410 -20.92 48.83 -17.05
CA THR A 410 -20.50 49.77 -16.00
C THR A 410 -20.18 49.04 -14.70
N GLU A 411 -19.73 49.78 -13.68
CA GLU A 411 -19.46 49.20 -12.37
C GLU A 411 -20.71 48.59 -11.73
N ASN A 412 -21.92 49.02 -12.12
CA ASN A 412 -23.16 48.45 -11.62
C ASN A 412 -23.44 47.08 -12.23
N GLU A 413 -23.37 46.96 -13.56
CA GLU A 413 -23.58 45.69 -14.26
C GLU A 413 -22.60 44.63 -13.78
N ALA A 414 -21.32 44.99 -13.65
CA ALA A 414 -20.29 44.12 -13.11
C ALA A 414 -20.60 43.70 -11.66
N TYR A 415 -20.80 44.68 -10.78
CA TYR A 415 -20.99 44.44 -9.35
C TYR A 415 -22.23 43.59 -9.07
N TYR A 416 -23.39 43.93 -9.64
CA TYR A 416 -24.62 43.20 -9.35
C TYR A 416 -24.64 41.81 -9.98
N THR A 417 -23.94 41.60 -11.09
CA THR A 417 -23.70 40.25 -11.64
C THR A 417 -22.90 39.39 -10.68
N ILE A 418 -21.78 39.91 -10.16
CA ILE A 418 -20.96 39.22 -9.14
C ILE A 418 -21.78 38.90 -7.88
N ARG A 419 -22.57 39.87 -7.39
CA ARG A 419 -23.45 39.70 -6.22
C ARG A 419 -24.52 38.64 -6.45
N THR A 420 -25.13 38.59 -7.63
CA THR A 420 -26.11 37.57 -8.00
C THR A 420 -25.47 36.18 -8.04
N ALA A 421 -24.29 36.06 -8.64
CA ALA A 421 -23.56 34.79 -8.73
C ALA A 421 -23.17 34.25 -7.34
N ASP A 422 -22.57 35.08 -6.49
CA ASP A 422 -22.22 34.74 -5.11
C ASP A 422 -23.47 34.31 -4.31
N TYR A 423 -24.53 35.12 -4.36
CA TYR A 423 -25.78 34.82 -3.67
C TYR A 423 -26.35 33.45 -4.07
N TYR A 424 -26.48 33.19 -5.37
CA TYR A 424 -27.06 31.94 -5.84
C TYR A 424 -26.15 30.74 -5.62
N LYS A 425 -24.82 30.90 -5.63
CA LYS A 425 -23.90 29.82 -5.18
C LYS A 425 -24.19 29.43 -3.73
N GLN A 426 -24.39 30.40 -2.85
CA GLN A 426 -24.75 30.13 -1.45
C GLN A 426 -26.13 29.48 -1.32
N GLN A 427 -27.12 29.90 -2.10
CA GLN A 427 -28.46 29.30 -2.08
C GLN A 427 -28.45 27.85 -2.57
N ILE A 428 -27.73 27.56 -3.67
CA ILE A 428 -27.58 26.20 -4.20
C ILE A 428 -26.84 25.33 -3.17
N THR A 429 -25.75 25.83 -2.59
CA THR A 429 -25.03 25.14 -1.52
C THR A 429 -25.97 24.78 -0.37
N SER A 430 -26.74 25.75 0.10
CA SER A 430 -27.67 25.56 1.22
C SER A 430 -28.73 24.50 0.89
N HIS A 431 -29.23 24.48 -0.34
CA HIS A 431 -30.23 23.51 -0.81
C HIS A 431 -29.69 22.07 -0.86
N TYR A 432 -28.50 21.85 -1.41
CA TYR A 432 -27.92 20.51 -1.56
C TYR A 432 -27.26 19.99 -0.28
N TYR A 433 -26.58 20.87 0.45
CA TYR A 433 -25.62 20.49 1.48
C TYR A 433 -25.95 21.03 2.86
N GLY A 434 -26.89 21.97 3.01
CA GLY A 434 -27.20 22.58 4.30
C GLY A 434 -25.95 23.16 4.97
N THR A 435 -25.55 22.61 6.13
CA THR A 435 -24.40 23.08 6.92
C THR A 435 -23.18 22.15 6.85
N THR A 436 -23.08 21.25 5.86
CA THR A 436 -22.02 20.21 5.82
C THR A 436 -20.62 20.72 5.45
N GLY A 437 -20.45 22.03 5.24
CA GLY A 437 -19.18 22.65 4.81
C GLY A 437 -18.80 22.35 3.35
N THR A 438 -19.57 21.51 2.65
CA THR A 438 -19.42 21.25 1.22
C THR A 438 -20.12 22.35 0.43
N MET A 439 -19.46 22.89 -0.59
CA MET A 439 -19.98 23.97 -1.42
C MET A 439 -20.44 23.44 -2.79
N SER A 440 -21.51 24.03 -3.33
CA SER A 440 -21.87 23.85 -4.73
C SER A 440 -20.77 24.37 -5.65
N LYS A 441 -20.70 23.82 -6.86
CA LYS A 441 -19.64 24.15 -7.82
C LYS A 441 -20.14 25.15 -8.84
N PHE A 442 -19.34 26.18 -9.09
CA PHE A 442 -19.62 27.22 -10.06
C PHE A 442 -18.38 27.42 -10.94
N TYR A 443 -18.51 27.11 -12.22
CA TYR A 443 -17.46 27.30 -13.21
C TYR A 443 -17.86 28.41 -14.18
N THR A 444 -16.86 29.14 -14.67
CA THR A 444 -17.06 30.16 -15.70
C THR A 444 -16.14 29.89 -16.89
N ILE A 445 -16.69 30.00 -18.09
CA ILE A 445 -15.95 29.84 -19.34
C ILE A 445 -16.17 31.12 -20.15
N GLY A 446 -15.07 31.86 -20.30
CA GLY A 446 -15.00 33.11 -21.02
C GLY A 446 -14.58 32.93 -22.47
N LEU A 447 -15.51 33.03 -23.42
CA LEU A 447 -15.27 32.74 -24.84
C LEU A 447 -14.71 33.93 -25.61
N ASN A 448 -13.46 33.82 -26.08
CA ASN A 448 -12.75 34.88 -26.82
C ASN A 448 -12.74 36.24 -26.10
N MET A 449 -12.74 36.20 -24.77
CA MET A 449 -12.73 37.40 -23.93
C MET A 449 -11.35 38.05 -23.91
N SER A 450 -11.34 39.38 -23.88
CA SER A 450 -10.13 40.17 -23.67
C SER A 450 -10.39 41.30 -22.69
N GLY A 451 -9.55 41.44 -21.68
CA GLY A 451 -9.61 42.56 -20.74
C GLY A 451 -9.89 42.13 -19.30
N THR A 452 -9.29 42.85 -18.36
CA THR A 452 -9.33 42.48 -16.95
C THR A 452 -10.67 42.70 -16.28
N LEU A 453 -11.50 43.63 -16.77
CA LEU A 453 -12.84 43.83 -16.21
C LEU A 453 -13.68 42.57 -16.39
N SER A 454 -13.79 42.09 -17.62
CA SER A 454 -14.58 40.92 -18.00
C SER A 454 -14.01 39.64 -17.35
N GLU A 455 -12.68 39.47 -17.32
CA GLU A 455 -12.02 38.39 -16.56
C GLU A 455 -12.39 38.42 -15.07
N THR A 456 -12.46 39.61 -14.48
CA THR A 456 -12.78 39.80 -13.06
C THR A 456 -14.25 39.53 -12.76
N ILE A 457 -15.17 39.87 -13.68
CA ILE A 457 -16.60 39.59 -13.53
C ILE A 457 -16.85 38.08 -13.47
N LEU A 458 -16.17 37.31 -14.32
CA LEU A 458 -16.25 35.84 -14.31
C LEU A 458 -15.46 35.20 -13.16
N ASN A 459 -14.37 35.83 -12.70
CA ASN A 459 -13.53 35.29 -11.64
C ASN A 459 -13.13 36.35 -10.61
N PRO A 460 -14.06 36.79 -9.74
CA PRO A 460 -13.83 37.92 -8.83
C PRO A 460 -13.03 37.50 -7.59
N THR A 461 -11.85 36.91 -7.81
CA THR A 461 -10.88 36.69 -6.75
C THR A 461 -10.27 38.02 -6.32
N LYS A 462 -9.76 38.07 -5.08
CA LYS A 462 -9.01 39.22 -4.58
C LYS A 462 -7.90 39.66 -5.54
N ALA A 463 -7.12 38.71 -6.07
CA ALA A 463 -6.03 38.98 -7.00
C ALA A 463 -6.54 39.62 -8.31
N ASN A 464 -7.63 39.10 -8.88
CA ASN A 464 -8.19 39.67 -10.11
C ASN A 464 -8.79 41.05 -9.87
N LEU A 465 -9.46 41.28 -8.74
CA LEU A 465 -9.98 42.59 -8.38
C LEU A 465 -8.89 43.63 -8.15
N GLU A 466 -7.79 43.25 -7.49
CA GLU A 466 -6.63 44.12 -7.29
C GLU A 466 -5.93 44.43 -8.63
N LYS A 467 -5.77 43.43 -9.52
CA LYS A 467 -5.26 43.62 -10.88
C LYS A 467 -6.16 44.56 -11.68
N CYS A 468 -7.46 44.30 -11.70
CA CYS A 468 -8.47 45.11 -12.36
C CYS A 468 -8.38 46.57 -11.89
N ASN A 469 -8.35 46.79 -10.56
CA ASN A 469 -8.19 48.12 -9.99
C ASN A 469 -6.88 48.82 -10.43
N SER A 470 -5.76 48.09 -10.44
CA SER A 470 -4.45 48.66 -10.80
C SER A 470 -4.37 49.17 -12.24
N GLU A 471 -5.15 48.59 -13.15
CA GLU A 471 -5.23 49.03 -14.55
C GLU A 471 -6.11 50.29 -14.72
N GLY A 472 -6.89 50.66 -13.70
CA GLY A 472 -7.54 51.97 -13.59
C GLY A 472 -8.54 52.31 -14.69
N THR A 473 -8.35 53.47 -15.32
CA THR A 473 -9.26 54.09 -16.28
C THR A 473 -9.14 53.45 -17.67
N GLU A 474 -10.28 53.04 -18.24
CA GLU A 474 -10.37 52.61 -19.63
C GLU A 474 -10.54 53.82 -20.56
N ILE A 475 -9.82 53.81 -21.68
CA ILE A 475 -9.95 54.80 -22.75
C ILE A 475 -10.79 54.18 -23.87
N ILE A 476 -12.01 54.68 -24.05
CA ILE A 476 -12.88 54.28 -25.15
C ILE A 476 -12.64 55.21 -26.32
N SER A 477 -12.22 54.66 -27.46
CA SER A 477 -12.11 55.40 -28.72
C SER A 477 -13.41 55.26 -29.50
N HIS A 478 -14.08 56.38 -29.74
CA HIS A 478 -15.30 56.42 -30.54
C HIS A 478 -14.98 56.50 -32.02
N TRP A 479 -15.80 55.87 -32.87
CA TRP A 479 -15.62 55.88 -34.33
C TRP A 479 -15.59 57.30 -34.93
N TRP A 480 -16.26 58.27 -34.29
CA TRP A 480 -16.24 59.68 -34.70
C TRP A 480 -15.01 60.47 -34.20
N GLY A 481 -13.96 59.78 -33.73
CA GLY A 481 -12.64 60.36 -33.48
C GLY A 481 -12.45 61.02 -32.11
N THR A 482 -13.35 60.80 -31.14
CA THR A 482 -13.19 61.28 -29.76
C THR A 482 -12.85 60.14 -28.82
N THR A 483 -12.23 60.44 -27.68
CA THR A 483 -12.00 59.47 -26.61
C THR A 483 -12.83 59.81 -25.39
N THR A 484 -13.27 58.79 -24.65
CA THR A 484 -13.90 58.95 -23.34
C THR A 484 -13.16 58.10 -22.33
N GLU A 485 -12.78 58.74 -21.21
CA GLU A 485 -12.16 58.08 -20.08
C GLU A 485 -13.23 57.62 -19.08
N ARG A 486 -13.17 56.34 -18.69
CA ARG A 486 -14.08 55.77 -17.69
C ARG A 486 -13.30 54.96 -16.66
N ASN A 487 -13.44 55.29 -15.38
CA ASN A 487 -12.87 54.51 -14.29
C ASN A 487 -13.84 53.42 -13.80
N VAL A 488 -14.23 52.49 -14.67
CA VAL A 488 -15.14 51.38 -14.31
C VAL A 488 -14.46 50.43 -13.33
N LYS A 489 -13.21 50.04 -13.63
CA LYS A 489 -12.44 49.05 -12.87
C LYS A 489 -12.21 49.48 -11.42
N GLY A 490 -11.80 50.72 -11.19
CA GLY A 490 -11.59 51.25 -9.84
C GLY A 490 -12.90 51.39 -9.07
N LYS A 491 -13.97 51.86 -9.71
CA LYS A 491 -15.29 51.97 -9.07
C LYS A 491 -15.88 50.61 -8.67
N LEU A 492 -15.65 49.57 -9.48
CA LEU A 492 -16.03 48.20 -9.12
C LEU A 492 -15.30 47.74 -7.86
N TYR A 493 -13.97 47.94 -7.82
CA TYR A 493 -13.15 47.61 -6.65
C TYR A 493 -13.63 48.34 -5.40
N ASP A 494 -13.84 49.66 -5.49
CA ASP A 494 -14.33 50.48 -4.37
C ASP A 494 -15.68 49.99 -3.86
N LYS A 495 -16.60 49.63 -4.75
CA LYS A 495 -17.91 49.06 -4.36
C LYS A 495 -17.78 47.77 -3.58
N ILE A 496 -17.00 46.81 -4.07
CA ILE A 496 -16.83 45.52 -3.40
C ILE A 496 -16.14 45.72 -2.04
N LYS A 497 -15.12 46.58 -2.00
CA LYS A 497 -14.39 46.89 -0.76
C LYS A 497 -15.22 47.66 0.27
N ASN A 498 -16.17 48.48 -0.17
CA ASN A 498 -17.10 49.15 0.73
C ASN A 498 -18.04 48.18 1.44
N ASP A 499 -18.33 47.02 0.83
CA ASP A 499 -19.11 45.97 1.48
C ASP A 499 -18.27 45.02 2.35
N GLY A 500 -16.95 44.93 2.10
CA GLY A 500 -16.02 44.15 2.90
C GLY A 500 -14.66 43.89 2.22
N ASP A 501 -14.22 42.63 2.12
CA ASP A 501 -12.92 42.29 1.50
C ASP A 501 -13.07 42.09 -0.02
N ALA A 502 -12.01 42.44 -0.77
CA ALA A 502 -11.99 42.26 -2.22
C ALA A 502 -12.22 40.80 -2.66
N GLY A 503 -11.96 39.79 -1.82
CA GLY A 503 -12.29 38.39 -2.11
C GLY A 503 -13.68 37.93 -1.68
N GLN A 504 -14.48 38.77 -1.02
CA GLN A 504 -15.71 38.35 -0.32
C GLN A 504 -16.76 37.73 -1.25
N TYR A 505 -16.86 38.21 -2.49
CA TYR A 505 -17.85 37.75 -3.47
C TYR A 505 -17.24 36.82 -4.53
N SER A 506 -16.10 36.19 -4.21
CA SER A 506 -15.49 35.20 -5.10
C SER A 506 -16.38 33.97 -5.22
N TYR A 507 -17.02 33.81 -6.37
CA TYR A 507 -17.99 32.74 -6.60
C TYR A 507 -17.46 31.62 -7.51
N ALA A 508 -16.58 31.91 -8.47
CA ALA A 508 -16.08 30.89 -9.39
C ALA A 508 -15.06 29.96 -8.69
N ASP A 509 -15.31 28.65 -8.72
CA ASP A 509 -14.36 27.65 -8.23
C ASP A 509 -13.17 27.53 -9.19
N LYS A 510 -13.43 27.58 -10.49
CA LYS A 510 -12.43 27.77 -11.55
C LYS A 510 -13.04 28.59 -12.67
N SER A 511 -12.21 29.43 -13.28
CA SER A 511 -12.54 30.18 -14.48
C SER A 511 -11.55 29.87 -15.58
N TYR A 512 -12.05 29.71 -16.79
CA TYR A 512 -11.27 29.48 -17.98
C TYR A 512 -11.58 30.63 -18.93
N THR A 513 -10.57 31.39 -19.34
CA THR A 513 -10.74 32.54 -20.25
C THR A 513 -9.76 32.44 -21.41
N GLY A 514 -10.16 32.96 -22.57
CA GLY A 514 -9.30 33.09 -23.74
C GLY A 514 -9.96 32.60 -25.01
N SER A 515 -9.20 32.58 -26.10
CA SER A 515 -9.61 31.92 -27.33
C SER A 515 -9.52 30.42 -27.14
N MET A 516 -10.65 29.72 -27.19
CA MET A 516 -10.70 28.28 -26.98
C MET A 516 -11.16 27.54 -28.23
N SER A 517 -10.43 26.49 -28.60
CA SER A 517 -10.88 25.52 -29.58
C SER A 517 -11.98 24.62 -29.00
N SER A 518 -12.68 23.89 -29.88
CA SER A 518 -13.66 22.88 -29.46
C SER A 518 -13.04 21.80 -28.57
N GLU A 519 -11.79 21.43 -28.83
CA GLU A 519 -11.02 20.44 -28.06
C GLU A 519 -10.64 20.97 -26.68
N GLU A 520 -10.22 22.23 -26.58
CA GLU A 520 -9.90 22.87 -25.31
C GLU A 520 -11.14 22.96 -24.42
N LEU A 521 -12.28 23.36 -24.99
CA LEU A 521 -13.56 23.36 -24.28
C LEU A 521 -13.95 21.95 -23.82
N GLN A 522 -13.79 20.95 -24.68
CA GLN A 522 -14.03 19.56 -24.30
C GLN A 522 -13.12 19.11 -23.15
N SER A 523 -11.85 19.47 -23.17
CA SER A 523 -10.88 19.16 -22.10
C SER A 523 -11.25 19.84 -20.77
N ILE A 524 -11.68 21.11 -20.83
CA ILE A 524 -12.20 21.84 -19.68
C ILE A 524 -13.40 21.11 -19.09
N PHE A 525 -14.35 20.69 -19.92
CA PHE A 525 -15.51 19.93 -19.45
C PHE A 525 -15.14 18.58 -18.86
N ASN A 526 -14.20 17.85 -19.45
CA ASN A 526 -13.68 16.61 -18.88
C ASN A 526 -13.08 16.83 -17.50
N THR A 527 -12.35 17.93 -17.33
CA THR A 527 -11.78 18.32 -16.03
C THR A 527 -12.89 18.61 -15.01
N ILE A 528 -13.90 19.39 -15.39
CA ILE A 528 -15.07 19.68 -14.54
C ILE A 528 -15.79 18.38 -14.16
N ILE A 529 -15.95 17.43 -15.08
CA ILE A 529 -16.60 16.15 -14.77
C ILE A 529 -15.76 15.34 -13.79
N ASN A 530 -14.47 15.19 -14.04
CA ASN A 530 -13.57 14.38 -13.21
C ASN A 530 -13.43 14.95 -11.79
N ASP A 531 -13.31 16.28 -11.68
CA ASP A 531 -13.21 16.98 -10.38
C ASP A 531 -14.45 16.77 -9.50
N ASN A 532 -15.61 16.44 -10.08
CA ASN A 532 -16.89 16.44 -9.38
C ASN A 532 -17.59 15.07 -9.32
N SER A 533 -17.09 14.06 -10.05
CA SER A 533 -17.76 12.77 -10.25
C SER A 533 -17.25 11.64 -9.35
N THR A 534 -16.41 11.94 -8.35
CA THR A 534 -15.88 10.92 -7.44
C THR A 534 -16.31 11.19 -5.99
N SER A 535 -17.08 10.26 -5.41
CA SER A 535 -17.14 10.10 -3.96
C SER A 535 -16.41 8.82 -3.56
N THR A 536 -15.52 8.96 -2.59
CA THR A 536 -14.93 7.81 -1.91
C THR A 536 -15.79 7.50 -0.70
N GLU A 537 -16.64 6.50 -0.83
CA GLU A 537 -17.36 6.00 0.34
C GLU A 537 -16.45 5.04 1.10
N THR A 538 -16.15 5.43 2.32
CA THR A 538 -15.53 4.56 3.31
C THR A 538 -16.64 4.04 4.19
N ARG A 539 -16.79 2.73 4.26
CA ARG A 539 -17.73 2.13 5.21
C ARG A 539 -17.09 0.94 5.86
N ASP A 540 -17.31 0.84 7.16
CA ASP A 540 -17.12 -0.43 7.83
C ASP A 540 -18.10 -1.41 7.19
N ILE A 541 -17.54 -2.37 6.45
CA ILE A 541 -18.29 -3.56 6.12
C ILE A 541 -18.37 -4.36 7.41
N THR A 542 -19.59 -4.70 7.78
CA THR A 542 -19.79 -5.71 8.80
C THR A 542 -19.12 -6.99 8.33
N LEU A 543 -18.74 -7.85 9.27
CA LEU A 543 -18.24 -9.18 8.92
C LEU A 543 -19.26 -9.95 8.03
N GLU A 544 -20.56 -9.61 8.04
CA GLU A 544 -21.60 -10.21 7.17
C GLU A 544 -21.51 -9.77 5.69
N GLU A 545 -21.00 -8.57 5.42
CA GLU A 545 -20.94 -7.99 4.07
C GLU A 545 -19.62 -8.28 3.36
N SER A 546 -18.58 -8.65 4.11
CA SER A 546 -17.43 -9.33 3.55
C SER A 546 -17.92 -10.69 3.06
N ASN A 547 -17.94 -10.92 1.74
CA ASN A 547 -18.30 -12.20 1.12
C ASN A 547 -17.31 -13.35 1.43
N ALA A 548 -16.82 -13.44 2.68
CA ALA A 548 -15.92 -14.46 3.18
C ALA A 548 -16.18 -14.78 4.67
N ARG A 549 -17.45 -14.98 5.08
CA ARG A 549 -17.78 -15.78 6.29
C ARG A 549 -17.76 -17.28 6.01
N ARG A 550 -16.85 -17.67 5.12
CA ARG A 550 -16.64 -19.04 4.70
C ARG A 550 -15.28 -19.45 5.22
N VAL A 551 -15.26 -20.42 6.13
CA VAL A 551 -14.02 -21.15 6.43
C VAL A 551 -14.04 -22.38 5.54
N ASN A 552 -13.27 -22.36 4.47
CA ASN A 552 -13.16 -23.54 3.60
C ASN A 552 -12.58 -24.71 4.39
N LEU A 553 -13.30 -25.83 4.42
CA LEU A 553 -12.84 -27.08 5.00
C LEU A 553 -12.10 -27.88 3.91
N GLU A 554 -11.09 -27.27 3.30
CA GLU A 554 -10.39 -27.85 2.15
C GLU A 554 -9.84 -29.22 2.50
N GLY A 555 -10.25 -30.28 1.79
CA GLY A 555 -9.78 -31.64 2.00
C GLY A 555 -10.40 -32.38 3.19
N ILE A 556 -11.44 -31.85 3.85
CA ILE A 556 -12.02 -32.53 5.02
C ILE A 556 -12.43 -33.99 4.77
N ASP A 557 -12.05 -34.89 5.68
CA ASP A 557 -12.58 -36.26 5.77
C ASP A 557 -13.83 -36.26 6.67
N THR A 558 -15.00 -36.30 6.05
CA THR A 558 -16.30 -36.26 6.74
C THR A 558 -16.61 -37.55 7.52
N SER A 559 -15.80 -38.61 7.37
CA SER A 559 -15.90 -39.85 8.14
C SER A 559 -15.16 -39.80 9.49
N LYS A 560 -14.42 -38.72 9.74
CA LYS A 560 -13.58 -38.51 10.93
C LYS A 560 -14.17 -37.45 11.85
N GLU A 561 -13.55 -37.28 13.01
CA GLU A 561 -14.03 -36.35 14.03
C GLU A 561 -13.99 -34.90 13.52
N PHE A 562 -15.12 -34.20 13.66
CA PHE A 562 -15.25 -32.78 13.38
C PHE A 562 -15.84 -32.13 14.61
N LYS A 563 -15.32 -30.95 14.96
CA LYS A 563 -15.77 -30.17 16.10
C LYS A 563 -15.85 -28.69 15.72
N LEU A 564 -17.06 -28.18 15.55
CA LEU A 564 -17.35 -26.75 15.50
C LEU A 564 -17.87 -26.32 16.87
N THR A 565 -17.17 -25.43 17.55
CA THR A 565 -17.64 -24.82 18.80
C THR A 565 -17.98 -23.37 18.55
N ILE A 566 -19.19 -22.96 18.90
CA ILE A 566 -19.67 -21.58 18.87
C ILE A 566 -20.07 -21.25 20.31
N GLU A 567 -19.35 -20.30 20.91
CA GLU A 567 -19.32 -20.04 22.36
C GLU A 567 -19.05 -21.31 23.19
N SER A 568 -20.07 -21.81 23.89
CA SER A 568 -20.00 -23.02 24.72
C SER A 568 -20.64 -24.25 24.05
N THR A 569 -21.24 -24.09 22.86
CA THR A 569 -21.96 -25.17 22.19
C THR A 569 -21.09 -25.79 21.12
N THR A 570 -20.93 -27.12 21.19
CA THR A 570 -20.16 -27.91 20.23
C THR A 570 -21.08 -28.70 19.31
N TYR A 571 -20.78 -28.66 18.01
CA TYR A 571 -21.43 -29.40 16.94
C TYR A 571 -20.42 -30.35 16.29
N ASN A 572 -20.85 -31.59 16.05
CA ASN A 572 -20.15 -32.51 15.14
C ASN A 572 -20.52 -32.21 13.67
N PHE A 573 -19.91 -32.89 12.70
CA PHE A 573 -20.09 -32.56 11.29
C PHE A 573 -21.57 -32.57 10.85
N GLU A 574 -22.28 -33.65 11.16
CA GLU A 574 -23.69 -33.85 10.79
C GLU A 574 -24.62 -32.82 11.47
N THR A 575 -24.40 -32.56 12.76
CA THR A 575 -25.19 -31.56 13.51
C THR A 575 -24.88 -30.14 13.05
N ALA A 576 -23.62 -29.84 12.70
CA ALA A 576 -23.25 -28.55 12.14
C ALA A 576 -23.87 -28.33 10.76
N GLN A 577 -23.94 -29.37 9.93
CA GLN A 577 -24.55 -29.30 8.60
C GLN A 577 -26.07 -29.15 8.67
N SER A 578 -26.74 -29.91 9.54
CA SER A 578 -28.19 -29.81 9.74
C SER A 578 -28.63 -28.49 10.38
N ASN A 579 -27.77 -27.86 11.20
CA ASN A 579 -28.00 -26.50 11.72
C ASN A 579 -27.57 -25.40 10.71
N GLY A 580 -27.11 -25.78 9.52
CA GLY A 580 -26.75 -24.85 8.44
C GLY A 580 -25.40 -24.14 8.62
N TYR A 581 -24.60 -24.54 9.62
CA TYR A 581 -23.26 -24.01 9.85
C TYR A 581 -22.21 -24.64 8.95
N VAL A 582 -22.38 -25.90 8.53
CA VAL A 582 -21.53 -26.52 7.49
C VAL A 582 -22.33 -26.64 6.20
N LYS A 583 -21.74 -26.23 5.09
CA LYS A 583 -22.34 -26.29 3.74
C LYS A 583 -21.33 -26.86 2.74
N GLY A 584 -21.83 -27.23 1.56
CA GLY A 584 -21.05 -27.89 0.52
C GLY A 584 -21.31 -29.40 0.44
N ASN A 585 -20.51 -30.07 -0.39
CA ASN A 585 -20.59 -31.51 -0.68
C ASN A 585 -19.20 -32.03 -1.11
N ASP A 586 -19.07 -33.34 -1.28
CA ASP A 586 -17.81 -34.01 -1.66
C ASP A 586 -17.23 -33.53 -3.00
N THR A 587 -18.03 -32.90 -3.87
CA THR A 587 -17.59 -32.44 -5.20
C THR A 587 -17.12 -30.98 -5.20
N GLU A 588 -17.82 -30.10 -4.47
CA GLU A 588 -17.55 -28.65 -4.43
C GLU A 588 -16.67 -28.25 -3.23
N GLY A 589 -16.43 -29.18 -2.32
CA GLY A 589 -15.75 -28.98 -1.05
C GLY A 589 -16.68 -28.41 0.02
N TYR A 590 -16.41 -28.77 1.27
CA TYR A 590 -17.17 -28.28 2.41
C TYR A 590 -16.62 -26.96 2.93
N TYR A 591 -17.46 -26.24 3.66
CA TYR A 591 -17.08 -25.03 4.37
C TYR A 591 -17.98 -24.76 5.57
N VAL A 592 -17.45 -24.06 6.56
CA VAL A 592 -18.26 -23.50 7.64
C VAL A 592 -18.78 -22.13 7.22
N ASP A 593 -20.10 -21.98 7.18
CA ASP A 593 -20.83 -20.74 6.97
C ASP A 593 -21.15 -20.10 8.31
N LEU A 594 -20.50 -18.96 8.56
CA LEU A 594 -20.67 -18.20 9.81
C LEU A 594 -21.62 -17.01 9.65
N THR A 595 -22.40 -16.94 8.56
CA THR A 595 -23.28 -15.80 8.26
C THR A 595 -24.31 -15.53 9.36
N ASN A 596 -24.78 -16.57 10.06
CA ASN A 596 -25.79 -16.44 11.12
C ASN A 596 -25.20 -16.37 12.54
N VAL A 597 -23.88 -16.23 12.69
CA VAL A 597 -23.23 -16.14 14.01
C VAL A 597 -23.09 -14.67 14.44
N GLU A 598 -23.50 -14.36 15.68
CA GLU A 598 -23.48 -12.99 16.23
C GLU A 598 -22.05 -12.41 16.33
N LYS A 599 -21.95 -11.08 16.36
CA LYS A 599 -20.67 -10.38 16.44
C LYS A 599 -20.08 -10.51 17.85
N GLY A 600 -18.81 -10.91 17.94
CA GLY A 600 -18.08 -11.06 19.21
C GLY A 600 -18.14 -12.47 19.82
N THR A 601 -18.86 -13.38 19.16
CA THR A 601 -18.96 -14.79 19.52
C THR A 601 -17.64 -15.53 19.25
N SER A 602 -17.11 -16.24 20.25
CA SER A 602 -15.92 -17.08 20.09
C SER A 602 -16.24 -18.33 19.28
N ILE A 603 -15.41 -18.65 18.27
CA ILE A 603 -15.62 -19.80 17.39
C ILE A 603 -14.33 -20.62 17.32
N THR A 604 -14.45 -21.94 17.36
CA THR A 604 -13.32 -22.87 17.19
C THR A 604 -13.75 -23.98 16.25
N ILE A 605 -12.93 -24.29 15.25
CA ILE A 605 -13.20 -25.35 14.28
C ILE A 605 -12.02 -26.32 14.29
N SER A 606 -12.29 -27.60 14.51
CA SER A 606 -11.33 -28.68 14.44
C SER A 606 -11.89 -29.75 13.50
N TYR A 607 -11.07 -30.20 12.56
CA TYR A 607 -11.47 -31.19 11.57
C TYR A 607 -10.24 -31.88 10.99
N HIS A 608 -10.42 -33.12 10.54
CA HIS A 608 -9.37 -33.88 9.83
C HIS A 608 -9.48 -33.64 8.32
N LYS A 609 -8.33 -33.52 7.65
CA LYS A 609 -8.25 -33.44 6.19
C LYS A 609 -7.95 -34.81 5.57
#